data_AF-A0A380PQC4-F1
#
_entry.id   AF-A0A380PQC4-F1
#
_cell.length_a   1.000
_cell.length_b   1.000
_cell.length_c   1.000
_cell.angle_alpha   90.00
_cell.angle_beta   90.00
_cell.angle_gamma   90.00
#
_symmetry.space_group_name_H-M   'P 1'
#
loop_
_entity.id
_entity.type
_entity.pdbx_description
1 polymer ?
#
loop_
_entity_poly.entity_id
_entity_poly.type
_entity_poly.pdbx_seq_one_letter_code
_entity_poly.pdbx_strand_id
1 'polypeptide(L)'
;MSYANVSDILAERGISVHRSTIYRWFIEYAPVLRKKLKRYQFTYPDSSWQLDETYIKVNGKWFYLYRTINKHGTTLDFYFSPKRNKNAAY
;
A
#
# COMPACT_ATOMS: atom_id res chain seq x y z
N MET A 1 -6.21 -1.13 9.00
CA MET A 1 -7.63 -0.73 8.83
C MET A 1 -8.31 -1.67 7.86
N SER A 2 -9.53 -2.11 8.15
CA SER A 2 -10.32 -2.96 7.25
C SER A 2 -11.37 -2.13 6.48
N TYR A 3 -11.97 -2.68 5.42
CA TYR A 3 -13.11 -2.05 4.75
C TYR A 3 -14.33 -1.88 5.66
N ALA A 4 -14.45 -2.70 6.71
CA ALA A 4 -15.46 -2.51 7.75
C ALA A 4 -15.22 -1.20 8.49
N ASN A 5 -13.99 -0.94 8.93
CA ASN A 5 -13.66 0.30 9.63
C ASN A 5 -14.00 1.53 8.80
N VAL A 6 -13.76 1.50 7.48
CA VAL A 6 -14.10 2.63 6.60
C VAL A 6 -15.62 2.83 6.50
N SER A 7 -16.37 1.74 6.39
CA SER A 7 -17.84 1.76 6.42
C SER A 7 -18.35 2.33 7.75
N ASP A 8 -17.77 1.94 8.87
CA ASP A 8 -18.13 2.42 10.20
C ASP A 8 -17.83 3.94 10.36
N ILE A 9 -16.65 4.38 9.90
CA ILE A 9 -16.23 5.81 9.89
C ILE A 9 -17.16 6.68 9.00
N LEU A 10 -17.73 6.11 7.94
CA LEU A 10 -18.71 6.79 7.11
C LEU A 10 -20.09 6.84 7.79
N ALA A 11 -20.47 5.76 8.48
CA ALA A 11 -21.70 5.69 9.26
C ALA A 11 -21.71 6.72 10.41
N GLU A 12 -20.57 6.92 11.08
CA GLU A 12 -20.39 8.00 12.08
C GLU A 12 -20.67 9.40 11.52
N ARG A 13 -20.50 9.59 10.21
CA ARG A 13 -20.81 10.84 9.50
C ARG A 13 -22.22 10.85 8.87
N GLY A 14 -23.07 9.89 9.21
CA GLY A 14 -24.44 9.76 8.68
C GLY A 14 -24.52 9.12 7.29
N ILE A 15 -23.42 8.58 6.75
CA ILE A 15 -23.38 7.97 5.43
C ILE A 15 -23.37 6.45 5.56
N SER A 16 -24.52 5.82 5.35
CA SER A 16 -24.63 4.35 5.38
C SER A 16 -24.15 3.73 4.08
N VAL A 17 -23.03 3.00 4.13
CA VAL A 17 -22.45 2.31 2.98
C VAL A 17 -22.07 0.88 3.35
N HIS A 18 -22.54 -0.09 2.58
CA HIS A 18 -22.15 -1.49 2.79
C HIS A 18 -20.65 -1.71 2.53
N ARG A 19 -20.02 -2.58 3.33
CA ARG A 19 -18.57 -2.88 3.26
C ARG A 19 -18.10 -3.32 1.87
N SER A 20 -18.94 -4.09 1.15
CA SER A 20 -18.64 -4.52 -0.22
C SER A 20 -18.63 -3.36 -1.23
N THR A 21 -19.35 -2.27 -0.96
CA THR A 21 -19.32 -1.06 -1.78
C THR A 21 -17.98 -0.34 -1.64
N ILE A 22 -17.40 -0.28 -0.44
CA ILE A 22 -16.05 0.25 -0.23
C ILE A 22 -15.02 -0.56 -1.02
N TYR A 23 -15.12 -1.89 -1.00
CA TYR A 23 -14.24 -2.76 -1.79
C TYR A 23 -14.38 -2.49 -3.30
N ARG A 24 -15.61 -2.39 -3.82
CA ARG A 24 -15.87 -2.09 -5.24
C ARG A 24 -15.29 -0.72 -5.64
N TRP A 25 -15.49 0.31 -4.83
CA TRP A 25 -14.88 1.62 -5.04
C TRP A 25 -13.36 1.57 -5.02
N PHE A 26 -12.76 0.76 -4.13
CA PHE A 26 -11.32 0.58 -4.10
C PHE A 26 -10.82 -0.02 -5.42
N ILE A 27 -11.44 -1.08 -5.93
CA ILE A 27 -11.06 -1.69 -7.22
C ILE A 27 -11.20 -0.69 -8.37
N GLU A 28 -12.30 0.05 -8.41
CA GLU A 28 -12.60 0.99 -9.50
C GLU A 28 -11.69 2.23 -9.48
N TYR A 29 -11.54 2.87 -8.32
CA TYR A 29 -10.91 4.19 -8.23
C TYR A 29 -9.43 4.15 -7.84
N ALA A 30 -8.92 3.06 -7.24
CA ALA A 30 -7.51 2.99 -6.85
C ALA A 30 -6.52 3.24 -8.01
N PRO A 31 -6.75 2.75 -9.26
CA PRO A 31 -5.85 3.05 -10.38
C PRO A 31 -5.81 4.55 -10.72
N VAL A 32 -6.98 5.20 -10.77
CA VAL A 32 -7.10 6.63 -11.09
C VAL A 32 -6.46 7.49 -9.99
N LEU A 33 -6.74 7.15 -8.72
CA LEU A 33 -6.14 7.80 -7.56
C LEU A 33 -4.63 7.64 -7.56
N ARG A 34 -4.11 6.43 -7.80
CA ARG A 34 -2.67 6.16 -7.89
C ARG A 34 -2.02 7.03 -8.95
N LYS A 35 -2.62 7.16 -10.14
CA LYS A 35 -2.09 8.01 -11.22
C LYS A 35 -2.03 9.49 -10.80
N LYS A 36 -3.06 9.99 -10.12
CA LYS A 36 -3.11 11.38 -9.62
C LYS A 36 -2.17 11.64 -8.45
N LEU A 37 -1.96 10.65 -7.58
CA LEU A 37 -1.12 10.75 -6.39
C LEU A 37 0.36 10.51 -6.68
N LYS A 38 0.69 9.79 -7.76
CA LYS A 38 2.08 9.49 -8.16
C LYS A 38 2.97 10.74 -8.16
N ARG A 39 2.46 11.88 -8.65
CA ARG A 39 3.21 13.15 -8.70
C ARG A 39 3.59 13.73 -7.33
N TYR A 40 2.86 13.39 -6.27
CA TYR A 40 3.10 13.88 -4.91
C TYR A 40 3.92 12.91 -4.06
N GLN A 41 4.06 11.66 -4.50
CA GLN A 41 4.71 10.58 -3.73
C GLN A 41 6.24 10.59 -3.85
N PHE A 42 6.79 11.18 -4.92
CA PHE A 42 8.22 11.11 -5.27
C PHE A 42 8.95 12.46 -5.26
N THR A 43 8.42 13.46 -4.56
CA THR A 43 8.87 14.86 -4.74
C THR A 43 10.19 15.19 -4.02
N TYR A 44 10.68 14.32 -3.12
CA TYR A 44 11.90 14.56 -2.36
C TYR A 44 12.89 13.40 -2.51
N PRO A 45 13.87 13.48 -3.42
CA PRO A 45 14.98 12.55 -3.44
C PRO A 45 15.85 12.84 -2.21
N ASP A 46 15.65 12.10 -1.14
CA ASP A 46 16.63 12.05 -0.07
C ASP A 46 17.89 11.34 -0.58
N SER A 47 19.05 11.84 -0.13
CA SER A 47 20.35 11.26 -0.47
C SER A 47 20.55 9.83 0.06
N SER A 48 19.70 9.37 0.98
CA SER A 48 19.75 8.04 1.55
C SER A 48 18.35 7.40 1.65
N TRP A 49 18.30 6.12 1.29
CA TRP A 49 17.13 5.25 1.41
C TRP A 49 17.58 3.90 1.96
N GLN A 50 16.64 3.21 2.61
CA GLN A 50 16.81 1.85 3.12
C GLN A 50 15.79 0.93 2.44
N LEU A 51 16.18 -0.32 2.18
CA LEU A 51 15.29 -1.36 1.68
C LEU A 51 14.91 -2.28 2.82
N ASP A 52 13.61 -2.39 3.08
CA ASP A 52 13.05 -3.31 4.06
C ASP A 52 12.40 -4.51 3.34
N GLU A 53 12.77 -5.74 3.73
CA GLU A 53 12.17 -6.99 3.23
C GLU A 53 11.31 -7.60 4.35
N THR A 54 10.00 -7.73 4.10
CA THR A 54 9.04 -8.37 5.02
C THR A 54 8.28 -9.48 4.30
N TYR A 55 7.89 -10.53 5.04
CA TYR A 55 7.06 -11.61 4.51
C TYR A 55 5.60 -11.41 4.89
N ILE A 56 4.70 -11.48 3.91
CA ILE A 56 3.25 -11.40 4.14
C ILE A 56 2.53 -12.60 3.55
N LYS A 57 1.46 -13.05 4.22
CA LYS A 57 0.66 -14.19 3.79
C LYS A 57 -0.57 -13.70 3.03
N VAL A 58 -0.70 -14.09 1.76
CA VAL A 58 -1.85 -13.76 0.89
C VAL A 58 -2.51 -15.07 0.46
N ASN A 59 -3.79 -15.23 0.78
CA ASN A 59 -4.58 -16.45 0.50
C ASN A 59 -3.83 -17.74 0.89
N GLY A 60 -3.23 -17.75 2.08
CA GLY A 60 -2.53 -18.92 2.59
C GLY A 60 -1.08 -19.09 2.11
N LYS A 61 -0.63 -18.35 1.10
CA LYS A 61 0.72 -18.44 0.53
C LYS A 61 1.60 -17.28 1.01
N TRP A 62 2.88 -17.56 1.27
CA TRP A 62 3.87 -16.54 1.64
C TRP A 62 4.36 -15.77 0.41
N PHE A 63 4.51 -14.47 0.58
CA PHE A 63 5.06 -13.56 -0.41
C PHE A 63 6.05 -12.61 0.24
N TYR A 64 6.94 -12.08 -0.58
CA TYR A 64 8.00 -11.14 -0.23
C TYR A 64 7.54 -9.73 -0.60
N LEU A 65 7.50 -8.85 0.40
CA LEU A 65 7.22 -7.43 0.23
C LEU A 65 8.50 -6.65 0.50
N TYR A 66 8.96 -5.95 -0.52
CA TYR A 66 10.10 -5.05 -0.48
C TYR A 66 9.60 -3.62 -0.40
N ARG A 67 10.15 -2.80 0.50
CA ARG A 67 9.77 -1.40 0.70
C ARG A 67 11.00 -0.52 0.71
N THR A 68 11.04 0.51 -0.12
CA THR A 68 12.09 1.53 -0.06
C THR A 68 11.61 2.66 0.83
N ILE A 69 12.35 2.96 1.90
CA ILE A 69 11.98 3.96 2.90
C ILE A 69 13.10 5.02 2.93
N ASN A 70 12.75 6.30 2.92
CA ASN A 70 13.74 7.36 3.08
C ASN A 70 14.15 7.54 4.56
N LYS A 71 15.17 8.36 4.82
CA LYS A 71 15.63 8.68 6.18
C LYS A 71 14.54 9.27 7.10
N HIS A 72 13.47 9.81 6.54
CA HIS A 72 12.34 10.39 7.27
C HIS A 72 11.22 9.38 7.56
N GLY A 73 11.38 8.12 7.18
CA GLY A 73 10.37 7.08 7.36
C GLY A 73 9.26 7.08 6.30
N THR A 74 9.35 7.94 5.28
CA THR A 74 8.43 7.97 4.15
C THR A 74 8.74 6.81 3.20
N THR A 75 7.72 6.02 2.88
CA THR A 75 7.88 4.95 1.88
C THR A 75 7.86 5.53 0.47
N LEU A 76 8.92 5.29 -0.27
CA LEU A 76 9.13 5.72 -1.64
C LEU A 76 8.45 4.76 -2.61
N ASP A 77 8.74 3.46 -2.51
CA ASP A 77 8.19 2.45 -3.41
C ASP A 77 8.03 1.08 -2.73
N PHE A 78 7.25 0.21 -3.38
CA PHE A 78 6.97 -1.14 -2.93
C PHE A 78 7.08 -2.12 -4.09
N TYR A 79 7.75 -3.24 -3.86
CA TYR A 79 7.80 -4.35 -4.80
C TYR A 79 7.31 -5.64 -4.14
N PHE A 80 6.42 -6.36 -4.82
CA PHE A 80 5.76 -7.54 -4.27
C PHE A 80 6.03 -8.75 -5.16
N SER A 81 6.56 -9.82 -4.59
CA SER A 81 6.98 -11.00 -5.34
C SER A 81 6.64 -12.31 -4.60
N PRO A 82 6.19 -13.36 -5.31
CA PRO A 82 6.06 -14.70 -4.73
C PRO A 82 7.41 -15.36 -4.43
N LYS A 83 8.50 -14.89 -5.05
CA LYS A 83 9.85 -15.44 -4.89
C LYS A 83 10.76 -14.43 -4.21
N ARG A 84 11.62 -14.89 -3.31
CA ARG A 84 12.69 -14.08 -2.73
C ARG A 84 13.65 -13.62 -3.82
N ASN A 85 13.90 -12.33 -3.89
CA ASN A 85 14.96 -11.80 -4.74
C ASN A 85 16.29 -11.85 -3.98
N LYS A 86 17.13 -12.86 -4.25
CA LYS A 86 18.44 -13.01 -3.62
C LYS A 86 19.42 -11.88 -3.95
N ASN A 87 19.24 -11.21 -5.09
CA ASN A 87 20.17 -10.16 -5.56
C ASN A 87 19.86 -8.79 -4.95
N ALA A 88 18.64 -8.59 -4.45
CA ALA A 88 18.24 -7.36 -3.77
C ALA A 88 18.55 -7.38 -2.26
N ALA A 89 18.98 -8.54 -1.73
CA ALA A 89 19.37 -8.73 -0.34
C ALA A 89 20.88 -8.91 -0.27
N TYR A 90 21.62 -7.81 -0.33
CA TYR A 90 23.07 -7.77 -0.06
C TYR A 90 23.43 -6.47 0.64
#